data_AF-A0A963MYQ7-F1
#
_entry.id   AF-A0A963MYQ7-F1
#
_cell.length_a   1.000
_cell.length_b   1.000
_cell.length_c   1.000
_cell.angle_alpha   90.00
_cell.angle_beta   90.00
_cell.angle_gamma   90.00
#
_symmetry.space_group_name_H-M   'P 1'
#
loop_
_entity.id
_entity.type
_entity.pdbx_description
1 polymer ?
#
loop_
_entity_poly.entity_id
_entity_poly.type
_entity_poly.pdbx_seq_one_letter_code
_entity_poly.pdbx_strand_id
1 'polypeptide(L)'
;MTPLFDPLQNHVGWLEGPIVFGNQIEWLAFIHDGHVYHAATHQWLGPWNDGALLDRRGLVVGWTPDRTPRARSAPRPLGQPMAPPRPFPPKRPIMPRRPLSPQTPAFEWSPLGWSAWLAVANPPPPPPVADPDNSAAVDDSGPPPANER
;
A
#
# COMPACT_ATOMS: atom_id res chain seq x y z
N MET A 1 -5.17 6.86 -0.09
CA MET A 1 -3.88 7.00 0.60
C MET A 1 -3.05 8.04 -0.14
N THR A 2 -2.36 8.91 0.58
CA THR A 2 -1.49 9.97 0.04
C THR A 2 -0.02 9.57 0.24
N PRO A 3 0.85 9.66 -0.78
CA PRO A 3 2.27 9.30 -0.63
C PRO A 3 3.02 10.30 0.24
N LEU A 4 4.01 9.81 0.99
CA LEU A 4 4.94 10.60 1.79
C LEU A 4 6.33 10.53 1.18
N PHE A 5 6.97 11.69 1.06
CA PHE A 5 8.32 11.83 0.54
C PHE A 5 9.27 12.38 1.59
N ASP A 6 10.52 11.95 1.57
CA ASP A 6 11.58 12.55 2.37
C ASP A 6 12.08 13.88 1.76
N PRO A 7 12.99 14.61 2.42
CA PRO A 7 13.60 15.82 1.85
C PRO A 7 14.40 15.60 0.56
N LEU A 8 14.79 14.36 0.27
CA LEU A 8 15.51 13.96 -0.94
C LEU A 8 14.55 13.48 -2.06
N GLN A 9 13.23 13.63 -1.87
CA GLN A 9 12.18 13.21 -2.79
C GLN A 9 12.04 11.68 -2.95
N ASN A 10 12.59 10.89 -2.03
CA ASN A 10 12.35 9.45 -1.99
C ASN A 10 11.00 9.16 -1.36
N HIS A 11 10.26 8.21 -1.93
CA HIS A 11 9.03 7.72 -1.35
C HIS A 11 9.33 6.88 -0.10
N VAL A 12 8.82 7.31 1.05
CA VAL A 12 9.10 6.69 2.36
C VAL A 12 7.88 6.04 3.01
N GLY A 13 6.68 6.26 2.48
CA GLY A 13 5.48 5.62 2.99
C GLY A 13 4.20 6.33 2.56
N TRP A 14 3.13 6.06 3.29
CA TRP A 14 1.78 6.51 2.96
C TRP A 14 1.08 7.13 4.16
N LEU A 15 0.23 8.11 3.90
CA LEU A 15 -0.70 8.68 4.85
C LEU A 15 -2.14 8.28 4.48
N GLU A 16 -2.88 7.76 5.45
CA GLU A 16 -4.31 7.48 5.32
C GLU A 16 -5.06 8.02 6.53
N GLY A 17 -5.75 9.15 6.34
CA GLY A 17 -6.37 9.87 7.45
C GLY A 17 -5.32 10.25 8.51
N PRO A 18 -5.48 9.84 9.78
CA PRO A 18 -4.51 10.09 10.83
C PRO A 18 -3.41 9.00 10.91
N ILE A 19 -3.34 8.04 9.99
CA ILE A 19 -2.43 6.89 10.10
C ILE A 19 -1.28 7.03 9.12
N VAL A 20 -0.06 6.80 9.60
CA VAL A 20 1.16 6.79 8.80
C VAL A 20 1.64 5.34 8.65
N PHE A 21 1.76 4.93 7.40
CA PHE A 21 2.28 3.64 6.97
C PHE A 21 3.65 3.79 6.33
N GLY A 22 4.49 2.77 6.43
CA GLY A 22 5.72 2.70 5.64
C GLY A 22 5.53 2.12 4.26
N ASN A 23 6.64 1.86 3.57
CA ASN A 23 6.63 1.36 2.19
C ASN A 23 6.05 -0.05 2.05
N GLN A 24 6.05 -0.85 3.12
CA GLN A 24 5.48 -2.19 3.17
C GLN A 24 4.08 -2.21 3.82
N ILE A 25 3.42 -1.04 3.93
CA ILE A 25 2.09 -0.87 4.55
C ILE A 25 2.08 -1.27 6.03
N GLU A 26 3.24 -1.25 6.68
CA GLU A 26 3.37 -1.43 8.12
C GLU A 26 2.92 -0.16 8.85
N TRP A 27 2.16 -0.31 9.94
CA TRP A 27 1.70 0.82 10.74
C TRP A 27 2.86 1.39 11.58
N LEU A 28 3.41 2.53 11.16
CA LEU A 28 4.57 3.15 11.79
C LEU A 28 4.18 4.19 12.84
N ALA A 29 3.19 5.03 12.51
CA ALA A 29 2.81 6.14 13.36
C ALA A 29 1.34 6.53 13.20
N PHE A 30 0.84 7.35 14.11
CA PHE A 30 -0.48 7.97 14.02
C PHE A 30 -0.43 9.43 14.46
N ILE A 31 -1.37 10.23 13.95
CA ILE A 31 -1.53 11.64 14.20
C ILE A 31 -2.70 11.82 15.16
N HIS A 32 -2.45 12.50 16.27
CA HIS A 32 -3.47 12.85 17.24
C HIS A 32 -3.21 14.28 17.73
N ASP A 33 -4.23 15.13 17.68
CA ASP A 33 -4.17 16.53 18.14
C ASP A 33 -2.98 17.32 17.56
N GLY A 34 -2.70 17.16 16.25
CA GLY A 34 -1.58 17.83 15.58
C GLY A 34 -0.19 17.28 15.92
N HIS A 35 -0.10 16.16 16.63
CA HIS A 35 1.15 15.53 17.01
C HIS A 35 1.23 14.10 16.45
N VAL A 36 2.44 13.72 16.03
CA VAL A 36 2.76 12.40 15.48
C VAL A 36 3.33 11.54 16.59
N TYR A 37 2.81 10.33 16.74
CA TYR A 37 3.25 9.34 17.72
C TYR A 37 3.61 8.04 17.04
N HIS A 38 4.66 7.39 17.53
CA HIS A 38 5.03 6.05 17.08
C HIS A 38 3.95 5.04 17.45
N ALA A 39 3.53 4.19 16.51
CA ALA A 39 2.44 3.25 16.69
C ALA A 39 2.69 2.24 17.81
N ALA A 40 3.87 1.60 17.84
CA ALA A 40 4.19 0.58 18.84
C ALA A 40 4.54 1.13 20.25
N THR A 41 5.26 2.26 20.33
CA THR A 41 5.82 2.76 21.60
C THR A 41 5.04 3.95 22.18
N HIS A 42 4.13 4.54 21.40
CA HIS A 42 3.43 5.78 21.71
C HIS A 42 4.35 6.96 22.03
N GLN A 43 5.63 6.87 21.66
CA GLN A 43 6.55 7.98 21.83
C GLN A 43 6.21 9.08 20.83
N TRP A 44 6.19 10.31 21.32
CA TRP A 44 6.04 11.48 20.47
C TRP A 44 7.21 11.59 19.50
N LEU A 45 6.93 11.65 18.20
CA LEU A 45 7.94 11.76 17.14
C LEU A 45 8.14 13.23 16.71
N GLY A 46 7.09 14.04 16.79
CA GLY A 46 7.10 15.46 16.50
C GLY A 46 5.73 15.96 16.06
N PRO A 47 5.59 17.22 15.64
CA PRO A 47 4.32 17.76 15.19
C PRO A 47 3.97 17.33 13.75
N TRP A 48 2.68 17.36 13.42
CA TRP A 48 2.15 17.31 12.06
C TRP A 48 1.65 18.71 11.69
N ASN A 49 2.16 19.27 10.59
CA ASN A 49 1.83 20.63 10.17
C ASN A 49 1.56 20.70 8.68
N ASP A 50 0.29 20.91 8.32
CA ASP A 50 -0.18 21.23 6.96
C ASP A 50 0.45 20.38 5.83
N GLY A 51 0.50 19.05 6.02
CA GLY A 51 1.07 18.13 5.04
C GLY A 51 2.52 17.71 5.31
N ALA A 52 3.16 18.23 6.36
CA ALA A 52 4.51 17.86 6.76
C ALA A 52 4.55 17.14 8.12
N LEU A 53 5.30 16.05 8.17
CA LEU A 53 5.77 15.40 9.38
C LEU A 53 7.05 16.11 9.83
N LEU A 54 7.10 16.52 11.08
CA LEU A 54 8.27 17.18 11.66
C LEU A 54 8.85 16.32 12.78
N ASP A 55 10.16 16.44 12.99
CA ASP A 55 10.82 15.87 14.16
C ASP A 55 10.53 16.71 15.42
N ARG A 56 11.01 16.25 16.57
CA ARG A 56 10.89 16.97 17.86
C ARG A 56 11.54 18.37 17.85
N ARG A 57 12.42 18.65 16.89
CA ARG A 57 13.10 19.94 16.71
C ARG A 57 12.36 20.85 15.72
N GLY A 58 11.30 20.37 15.09
CA GLY A 58 10.55 21.10 14.06
C GLY A 58 11.18 21.05 12.67
N LEU A 59 12.03 20.07 12.39
CA LEU A 59 12.61 19.83 11.06
C LEU A 59 11.72 18.86 10.27
N VAL A 60 11.51 19.14 8.99
CA VAL A 60 10.69 18.29 8.12
C VAL A 60 11.39 16.95 7.89
N VAL A 61 10.71 15.86 8.24
CA VAL A 61 11.17 14.48 8.00
C VAL A 61 10.42 13.82 6.85
N GLY A 62 9.20 14.26 6.57
CA GLY A 62 8.43 13.79 5.44
C GLY A 62 7.29 14.72 5.09
N TRP A 63 6.83 14.69 3.85
CA TRP A 63 5.76 15.58 3.37
C TRP A 63 4.88 14.91 2.31
N THR A 64 3.65 15.37 2.20
CA THR A 64 2.67 14.93 1.19
C THR A 64 2.65 15.89 -0.01
N PRO A 65 2.61 15.41 -1.27
CA PRO A 65 2.66 16.27 -2.45
C PRO A 65 1.40 17.13 -2.65
N ASP A 66 0.28 16.69 -2.06
CA ASP A 66 -1.02 17.35 -2.18
C ASP A 66 -1.07 18.73 -1.50
N ARG A 67 -0.07 19.05 -0.66
CA ARG A 67 0.06 20.33 0.05
C ARG A 67 1.48 20.84 0.02
N THR A 68 1.65 22.13 -0.26
CA THR A 68 2.97 22.78 -0.25
C THR A 68 3.48 22.88 1.19
N PRO A 69 4.58 22.18 1.57
CA PRO A 69 5.07 22.20 2.95
C PRO A 69 5.51 23.62 3.33
N ARG A 70 4.87 24.22 4.34
CA ARG A 70 5.32 25.47 4.96
C ARG A 70 6.10 25.16 6.23
N ALA A 71 7.43 25.30 6.16
CA ALA A 71 8.27 25.30 7.36
C ALA A 71 7.83 26.46 8.27
N ARG A 72 7.38 26.15 9.49
CA ARG A 72 7.13 27.15 10.54
C ARG A 72 7.99 26.80 11.76
N SER A 73 8.52 27.82 12.42
CA SER A 73 9.39 27.70 13.59
C SER A 73 8.78 26.81 14.68
N ALA A 74 9.62 25.99 15.31
CA ALA A 74 9.27 24.89 16.21
C ALA A 74 8.25 25.28 17.30
N PRO A 75 7.12 24.54 17.45
CA PRO A 75 6.20 24.73 18.56
C PRO A 75 6.78 24.15 19.85
N ARG A 76 6.71 24.93 20.94
CA ARG A 76 7.15 24.55 22.29
C ARG A 76 6.19 23.49 22.87
N PRO A 77 6.68 22.37 23.45
CA PRO A 77 5.81 21.31 23.96
C PRO A 77 5.00 21.81 25.17
N LEU A 78 3.66 21.78 25.04
CA LEU A 78 2.75 21.84 26.18
C LEU A 78 2.68 20.43 26.81
N GLY A 79 2.62 20.38 28.14
CA GLY A 79 2.88 19.19 28.95
C GLY A 79 2.11 17.92 28.53
N GLN A 80 2.66 16.76 28.92
CA GLN A 80 2.16 15.44 28.54
C GLN A 80 0.67 15.24 28.93
N PRO A 81 -0.23 14.94 27.98
CA PRO A 81 -1.59 14.53 28.30
C PRO A 81 -1.60 13.12 28.91
N MET A 82 -2.51 12.89 29.86
CA MET A 82 -2.73 11.56 30.46
C MET A 82 -3.20 10.58 29.39
N ALA A 83 -2.55 9.41 29.34
CA ALA A 83 -2.89 8.35 28.41
C ALA A 83 -4.32 7.83 28.66
N PRO A 84 -5.17 7.67 27.62
CA PRO A 84 -6.44 6.98 27.77
C PRO A 84 -6.18 5.51 28.13
N PRO A 85 -7.04 4.88 28.96
CA PRO A 85 -6.90 3.48 29.31
C PRO A 85 -6.99 2.61 28.06
N ARG A 86 -6.11 1.62 27.95
CA ARG A 86 -6.10 0.69 26.82
C ARG A 86 -7.44 -0.05 26.76
N PRO A 87 -8.20 0.01 25.65
CA PRO A 87 -9.38 -0.81 25.50
C PRO A 87 -8.96 -2.29 25.48
N PHE A 88 -9.73 -3.14 26.16
CA PHE A 88 -9.47 -4.56 26.14
C PHE A 88 -9.59 -5.10 24.71
N PRO A 89 -8.66 -5.95 24.25
CA PRO A 89 -8.77 -6.56 22.94
C PRO A 89 -10.07 -7.36 22.87
N PRO A 90 -10.87 -7.22 21.80
CA PRO A 90 -12.08 -8.00 21.63
C PRO A 90 -11.70 -9.48 21.60
N LYS A 91 -12.49 -10.32 22.27
CA LYS A 91 -12.29 -11.76 22.26
C LYS A 91 -12.35 -12.25 20.81
N ARG A 92 -11.43 -13.16 20.44
CA ARG A 92 -11.43 -13.78 19.11
C ARG A 92 -12.82 -14.32 18.81
N PRO A 93 -13.46 -13.89 17.70
CA PRO A 93 -14.75 -14.45 17.33
C PRO A 93 -14.57 -15.94 17.05
N ILE A 94 -15.48 -16.75 17.59
CA ILE A 94 -15.53 -18.17 17.31
C ILE A 94 -15.76 -18.31 15.81
N MET A 95 -14.95 -19.15 15.14
CA MET A 95 -15.11 -19.43 13.72
C MET A 95 -16.57 -19.81 13.43
N PRO A 96 -17.26 -19.11 12.52
CA PRO A 96 -18.65 -19.43 12.23
C PRO A 96 -18.71 -20.86 11.72
N ARG A 97 -19.64 -21.64 12.26
CA ARG A 97 -19.90 -23.00 11.75
C ARG A 97 -20.26 -22.89 10.27
N ARG A 98 -19.78 -23.85 9.48
CA ARG A 98 -20.15 -23.95 8.05
C ARG A 98 -21.68 -23.84 7.94
N PRO A 99 -22.22 -22.91 7.13
CA PRO A 99 -23.65 -22.82 6.91
C PRO A 99 -24.17 -24.16 6.42
N LEU A 100 -25.39 -24.52 6.82
CA LEU A 100 -26.11 -25.59 6.14
C LEU A 100 -26.17 -25.25 4.64
N SER A 101 -26.02 -26.26 3.78
CA SER A 101 -26.10 -26.06 2.33
C SER A 101 -27.37 -25.27 2.03
N PRO A 102 -27.27 -24.10 1.38
CA PRO A 102 -28.45 -23.32 1.06
C PRO A 102 -29.37 -24.21 0.22
N GLN A 103 -30.66 -24.26 0.57
CA GLN A 103 -31.65 -24.75 -0.38
C GLN A 103 -31.48 -23.93 -1.65
N THR A 104 -31.41 -24.63 -2.78
CA THR A 104 -31.09 -24.06 -4.09
C THR A 104 -31.83 -22.75 -4.25
N PRO A 105 -31.13 -21.61 -4.44
CA PRO A 105 -31.80 -20.35 -4.66
C PRO A 105 -32.77 -20.50 -5.83
N ALA A 106 -33.91 -19.81 -5.77
CA ALA A 106 -34.91 -19.83 -6.85
C ALA A 106 -34.33 -19.40 -8.21
N PHE A 107 -33.14 -18.80 -8.20
CA PHE A 107 -32.33 -18.48 -9.36
C PHE A 107 -30.98 -19.21 -9.26
N GLU A 108 -30.56 -19.81 -10.37
CA GLU A 108 -29.33 -20.57 -10.51
C GLU A 108 -28.09 -19.74 -10.10
N TRP A 109 -27.14 -20.36 -9.40
CA TRP A 109 -25.87 -19.71 -9.09
C TRP A 109 -25.11 -19.40 -10.37
N SER A 110 -24.36 -18.29 -10.39
CA SER A 110 -23.48 -17.98 -11.52
C SER A 110 -22.54 -19.17 -11.81
N PRO A 111 -22.38 -19.60 -13.07
CA PRO A 111 -21.44 -20.65 -13.42
C PRO A 111 -19.98 -20.18 -13.28
N LEU A 112 -19.75 -18.89 -13.04
CA LEU A 112 -18.42 -18.33 -12.85
C LEU A 112 -17.91 -18.68 -11.45
N GLY A 113 -16.84 -19.46 -11.41
CA GLY A 113 -16.01 -19.58 -10.21
C GLY A 113 -15.32 -18.25 -9.87
N TRP A 114 -14.95 -18.10 -8.60
CA TRP A 114 -14.36 -16.87 -8.05
C TRP A 114 -13.20 -16.30 -8.90
N SER A 115 -12.27 -17.17 -9.32
CA SER A 115 -11.12 -16.76 -10.14
C SER A 115 -11.51 -16.33 -11.57
N ALA A 116 -12.52 -16.97 -12.16
CA ALA A 116 -13.01 -16.62 -13.49
C ALA A 116 -13.74 -15.27 -13.47
N TRP A 117 -14.47 -14.97 -12.38
CA TRP A 117 -15.07 -13.66 -12.16
C TRP A 117 -14.02 -12.54 -12.08
N LEU A 118 -12.91 -12.77 -11.37
CA LEU A 118 -11.81 -11.80 -11.28
C LEU A 118 -11.08 -11.58 -12.61
N ALA A 119 -10.98 -12.59 -13.46
CA ALA A 119 -10.31 -12.50 -14.76
C ALA A 119 -11.09 -11.66 -15.77
N VAL A 120 -12.43 -11.70 -15.76
CA VAL A 120 -13.28 -10.87 -16.63
C VAL A 120 -13.11 -9.38 -16.33
N ALA A 121 -12.75 -9.01 -15.09
CA ALA A 121 -12.52 -7.62 -14.71
C ALA A 121 -11.24 -7.02 -15.30
N ASN A 122 -10.39 -7.80 -15.99
CA ASN A 122 -9.12 -7.34 -16.55
C ASN A 122 -8.88 -7.95 -17.96
N PRO A 123 -9.43 -7.36 -19.04
CA PRO A 123 -9.22 -7.90 -20.38
C PRO A 123 -7.73 -7.79 -20.76
N PRO A 124 -7.14 -8.83 -21.39
CA PRO A 124 -5.76 -8.75 -21.88
C PRO A 124 -5.64 -7.66 -22.96
N PRO A 125 -4.48 -6.97 -23.07
CA PRO A 125 -4.26 -6.00 -24.11
C PRO A 125 -4.37 -6.65 -25.50
N PRO A 126 -4.87 -5.93 -26.54
CA PRO A 126 -4.96 -6.46 -27.88
C PRO A 126 -3.56 -6.85 -28.40
N PRO A 127 -3.46 -7.89 -29.25
CA PRO A 127 -2.18 -8.30 -29.82
C PRO A 127 -1.59 -7.17 -30.68
N PRO A 128 -0.25 -7.02 -30.72
CA PRO A 128 0.40 -6.05 -31.59
C PRO A 128 0.09 -6.36 -33.06
N VAL A 129 -0.32 -5.34 -33.80
CA VAL A 129 -0.54 -5.42 -35.25
C VAL A 129 0.81 -5.77 -35.90
N ALA A 130 0.90 -6.92 -36.57
CA ALA A 130 2.09 -7.32 -37.31
C ALA A 130 2.19 -6.50 -38.60
N ASP A 131 3.27 -5.71 -38.74
CA ASP A 131 3.64 -5.06 -40.00
C ASP A 131 4.00 -6.14 -41.04
N PRO A 132 3.41 -6.12 -42.26
CA PRO A 132 3.57 -7.20 -43.25
C PRO A 132 4.91 -7.22 -43.99
N ASP A 133 5.90 -6.41 -43.62
CA ASP A 133 7.06 -6.10 -44.46
C ASP A 133 8.39 -6.77 -44.03
N ASN A 134 8.33 -7.94 -43.39
CA ASN A 134 9.56 -8.69 -43.05
C ASN A 134 9.48 -10.16 -43.50
N SER A 135 9.40 -10.37 -44.81
CA SER A 135 9.58 -11.66 -45.46
C SER A 135 10.62 -11.53 -46.57
N ALA A 136 11.91 -11.71 -46.25
CA ALA A 136 12.94 -12.05 -47.24
C ALA A 136 14.23 -12.57 -46.57
N ALA A 137 14.77 -13.66 -47.14
CA ALA A 137 16.04 -14.38 -46.88
C ALA A 137 16.01 -15.40 -45.71
N VAL A 138 15.88 -16.74 -45.86
CA VAL A 138 16.53 -17.74 -46.75
C VAL A 138 18.07 -17.69 -46.58
N ASP A 139 18.80 -18.68 -46.04
CA ASP A 139 19.13 -20.03 -46.56
C ASP A 139 19.97 -20.76 -45.47
N ASP A 140 19.72 -22.02 -45.11
CA ASP A 140 20.48 -23.25 -45.48
C ASP A 140 21.63 -23.68 -44.53
N SER A 141 21.82 -25.02 -44.48
CA SER A 141 22.96 -25.81 -43.95
C SER A 141 22.83 -26.51 -42.57
N GLY A 142 22.31 -27.75 -42.65
CA GLY A 142 22.68 -29.05 -42.02
C GLY A 142 23.27 -29.21 -40.60
N PRO A 143 22.90 -30.30 -39.86
CA PRO A 143 23.41 -30.56 -38.51
C PRO A 143 24.81 -31.22 -38.50
N PRO A 144 25.67 -30.95 -37.49
CA PRO A 144 26.90 -31.70 -37.29
C PRO A 144 26.66 -33.02 -36.52
N PRO A 145 27.43 -34.10 -36.78
CA PRO A 145 27.27 -35.38 -36.11
C PRO A 145 27.91 -35.41 -34.71
N ALA A 146 27.30 -36.23 -33.85
CA ALA A 146 27.81 -36.58 -32.52
C ALA A 146 29.04 -37.49 -32.62
N ASN A 147 30.05 -37.23 -31.79
CA ASN A 147 31.13 -38.18 -31.52
C ASN A 147 31.26 -38.41 -30.01
N GLU A 148 30.99 -39.64 -29.61
CA GLU A 148 31.39 -40.26 -28.34
C GLU A 148 32.88 -40.63 -28.41
N ARG A 149 33.67 -40.17 -27.43
CA ARG A 149 34.53 -40.99 -26.56
C ARG A 149 35.32 -40.12 -25.59
#